data_AF-A0A9Q1KL54-F1
#
_entry.id   AF-A0A9Q1KL54-F1
#
_cell.length_a   1.000
_cell.length_b   1.000
_cell.length_c   1.000
_cell.angle_alpha   90.00
_cell.angle_beta   90.00
_cell.angle_gamma   90.00
#
_symmetry.space_group_name_H-M   'P 1'
#
loop_
_entity.id
_entity.type
_entity.pdbx_description
1 polymer ?
#
loop_
_entity_poly.entity_id
_entity_poly.type
_entity_poly.pdbx_seq_one_letter_code
_entity_poly.pdbx_strand_id
1 'polypeptide(L)'
;MGSSTGNIVCVQKKGGTREKIMGDLKKEIPNPLILKRWTKEATRKPIFGDHGILLEHYVKEKNKAQLITNAWGGFLEVLHYAKANEEDLNMVVEGYKTLKKKLTILGRKVFSKSKDLESFVGCDLPKEVEIHPPKPSTTKGSGKRIKGGKEEAME
;
A
#
# COMPACT_ATOMS: atom_id res chain seq x y z
N MET A 1 27.25 11.69 -64.59
CA MET A 1 26.11 11.27 -65.45
C MET A 1 26.08 9.75 -65.46
N GLY A 2 24.95 9.15 -65.15
CA GLY A 2 24.77 7.69 -65.17
C GLY A 2 24.03 7.13 -63.96
N SER A 3 22.77 7.53 -63.79
CA SER A 3 21.79 6.79 -62.99
C SER A 3 21.56 5.40 -63.60
N SER A 4 21.28 4.37 -62.79
CA SER A 4 19.96 3.70 -62.78
C SER A 4 19.98 2.33 -62.08
N THR A 5 18.87 2.14 -61.34
CA THR A 5 18.10 0.91 -61.08
C THR A 5 18.71 -0.27 -60.31
N GLY A 6 18.07 -0.54 -59.16
CA GLY A 6 18.30 -1.70 -58.33
C GLY A 6 17.62 -2.97 -58.84
N ASN A 7 17.93 -4.07 -58.16
CA ASN A 7 17.17 -5.31 -58.23
C ASN A 7 16.91 -5.79 -56.80
N ILE A 8 15.65 -5.62 -56.38
CA ILE A 8 15.06 -6.33 -55.24
C ILE A 8 14.74 -7.73 -55.76
N VAL A 9 15.46 -8.75 -55.28
CA VAL A 9 15.12 -10.13 -55.59
C VAL A 9 14.02 -10.57 -54.63
N CYS A 10 12.79 -10.63 -55.16
CA CYS A 10 11.67 -11.32 -54.53
C CYS A 10 11.91 -12.84 -54.57
N VAL A 11 12.19 -13.47 -53.42
CA VAL A 11 12.04 -14.92 -53.28
C VAL A 11 10.66 -15.18 -52.67
N GLN A 12 9.72 -15.61 -53.51
CA GLN A 12 8.42 -16.08 -53.07
C GLN A 12 8.49 -17.51 -52.50
N LYS A 13 7.82 -17.66 -51.36
CA LYS A 13 7.38 -18.86 -50.62
C LYS A 13 7.36 -20.19 -51.39
N LYS A 14 7.82 -21.25 -50.70
CA LYS A 14 7.23 -22.60 -50.78
C LYS A 14 7.08 -23.21 -49.38
N GLY A 15 5.87 -23.72 -49.09
CA GLY A 15 5.49 -24.73 -48.08
C GLY A 15 5.93 -24.49 -46.62
N GLY A 16 5.03 -24.22 -45.67
CA GLY A 16 4.18 -25.28 -45.10
C GLY A 16 5.05 -26.26 -44.31
N THR A 17 5.35 -26.02 -43.03
CA THR A 17 4.53 -26.52 -41.92
C THR A 17 4.82 -25.66 -40.69
N ARG A 18 3.79 -25.00 -40.15
CA ARG A 18 3.86 -24.45 -38.80
C ARG A 18 3.88 -25.64 -37.85
N GLU A 19 5.04 -26.06 -37.38
CA GLU A 19 5.14 -26.93 -36.21
C GLU A 19 4.56 -26.16 -35.02
N LYS A 20 3.27 -26.41 -34.82
CA LYS A 20 2.53 -26.47 -33.57
C LYS A 20 3.28 -25.92 -32.35
N ILE A 21 3.24 -24.60 -32.22
CA ILE A 21 3.23 -23.97 -30.89
C ILE A 21 2.01 -24.56 -30.15
N MET A 22 2.17 -24.87 -28.87
CA MET A 22 1.15 -25.42 -27.94
C MET A 22 1.18 -26.95 -27.76
N GLY A 23 2.21 -27.41 -27.05
CA GLY A 23 2.22 -28.69 -26.34
C GLY A 23 2.41 -28.44 -24.85
N ASP A 24 1.32 -28.59 -24.10
CA ASP A 24 1.23 -28.69 -22.64
C ASP A 24 1.74 -27.51 -21.79
N LEU A 25 0.90 -26.48 -21.68
CA LEU A 25 0.91 -25.62 -20.49
C LEU A 25 0.62 -26.50 -19.27
N LYS A 26 1.68 -26.95 -18.59
CA LYS A 26 1.59 -27.63 -17.29
C LYS A 26 0.68 -26.77 -16.40
N LYS A 27 -0.44 -27.35 -15.95
CA LYS A 27 -1.44 -26.68 -15.10
C LYS A 27 -0.90 -26.31 -13.71
N GLU A 28 0.33 -26.73 -13.40
CA GLU A 28 0.97 -26.56 -12.12
C GLU A 28 2.33 -25.91 -12.29
N ILE A 29 2.60 -24.93 -11.43
CA ILE A 29 3.88 -24.23 -11.37
C ILE A 29 4.95 -25.24 -10.92
N PRO A 30 6.08 -25.37 -11.63
CA PRO A 30 7.17 -26.23 -11.19
C PRO A 30 7.65 -25.90 -9.78
N ASN A 31 7.75 -26.93 -8.93
CA ASN A 31 8.25 -26.83 -7.55
C ASN A 31 9.51 -25.97 -7.32
N PRO A 32 10.57 -26.01 -8.16
CA PRO A 32 11.75 -25.18 -7.93
C PRO A 32 11.50 -23.67 -8.07
N LEU A 33 10.41 -23.25 -8.72
CA LEU A 33 10.02 -21.85 -8.85
C LEU A 33 9.11 -21.38 -7.70
N ILE A 34 8.61 -22.32 -6.88
CA ILE A 34 7.76 -22.01 -5.73
C ILE A 34 8.67 -21.61 -4.57
N LEU A 35 8.86 -20.29 -4.40
CA LEU A 35 9.57 -19.74 -3.26
C LEU A 35 8.84 -20.07 -1.95
N LYS A 36 9.59 -20.27 -0.86
CA LYS A 36 9.00 -20.59 0.47
C LYS A 36 7.95 -19.58 0.92
N ARG A 37 8.10 -18.31 0.52
CA ARG A 37 7.13 -17.24 0.77
C ARG A 37 5.73 -17.52 0.19
N TRP A 38 5.64 -18.34 -0.87
CA TRP A 38 4.39 -18.67 -1.56
C TRP A 38 3.80 -20.01 -1.12
N THR A 39 4.41 -20.66 -0.12
CA THR A 39 3.90 -21.91 0.45
C THR A 39 3.05 -21.63 1.69
N LYS A 40 2.14 -22.55 2.06
CA LYS A 40 1.33 -22.43 3.29
C LYS A 40 2.18 -22.30 4.56
N GLU A 41 3.41 -22.80 4.52
CA GLU A 41 4.37 -22.76 5.63
C GLU A 41 5.15 -21.43 5.71
N ALA A 42 4.89 -20.46 4.82
CA ALA A 42 5.57 -19.17 4.77
C ALA A 42 5.49 -18.39 6.08
N THR A 43 4.38 -18.53 6.83
CA THR A 43 4.14 -17.83 8.09
C THR A 43 4.79 -18.49 9.31
N ARG A 44 5.23 -19.75 9.20
CA ARG A 44 5.87 -20.48 10.31
C ARG A 44 7.32 -20.09 10.54
N LYS A 45 7.99 -19.50 9.54
CA LYS A 45 9.38 -19.07 9.65
C LYS A 45 9.46 -17.54 9.67
N PRO A 46 10.36 -16.96 10.49
CA PRO A 46 10.59 -15.52 10.48
C PRO A 46 10.94 -15.04 9.08
N ILE A 47 10.32 -13.93 8.66
CA ILE A 47 10.62 -13.29 7.38
C ILE A 47 11.88 -12.45 7.58
N PHE A 48 12.97 -12.90 6.98
CA PHE A 48 14.21 -12.14 6.89
C PHE A 48 14.11 -11.19 5.69
N GLY A 49 14.55 -9.94 5.85
CA GLY A 49 14.74 -9.02 4.73
C GLY A 49 15.93 -9.43 3.86
N ASP A 50 16.15 -8.69 2.77
CA ASP A 50 17.13 -9.00 1.72
C ASP A 50 18.58 -9.15 2.20
N HIS A 51 18.88 -8.77 3.45
CA HIS A 51 20.20 -8.83 4.07
C HIS A 51 20.27 -9.79 5.28
N GLY A 52 19.29 -10.70 5.44
CA GLY A 52 19.24 -11.60 6.60
C GLY A 52 18.81 -10.93 7.92
N ILE A 53 18.47 -9.64 7.87
CA ILE A 53 17.96 -8.89 9.03
C ILE A 53 16.48 -9.24 9.22
N LEU A 54 16.13 -9.67 10.43
CA LEU A 54 14.75 -9.97 10.79
C LEU A 54 13.90 -8.71 10.61
N LEU A 55 12.81 -8.82 9.84
CA LEU A 55 11.97 -7.66 9.54
C LEU A 55 11.47 -7.04 10.86
N GLU A 56 11.85 -5.78 11.12
CA GLU A 56 11.53 -5.09 12.39
C GLU A 56 10.04 -5.19 12.76
N HIS A 57 9.16 -5.15 11.76
CA HIS A 57 7.72 -5.28 11.95
C HIS A 57 7.33 -6.59 12.63
N TYR A 58 7.94 -7.70 12.23
CA TYR A 58 7.69 -9.03 12.79
C TYR A 58 8.17 -9.13 14.25
N VAL A 59 9.34 -8.56 14.56
CA VAL A 59 9.86 -8.49 15.94
C VAL A 59 8.96 -7.65 16.82
N LYS A 60 8.55 -6.48 16.32
CA LYS A 60 7.64 -5.56 17.03
C LYS A 60 6.28 -6.21 17.30
N GLU A 61 5.71 -6.95 16.35
CA GLU A 61 4.45 -7.68 16.54
C GLU A 61 4.56 -8.82 17.56
N LYS A 62 5.62 -9.63 17.49
CA LYS A 62 5.85 -10.71 18.45
C LYS A 62 6.02 -10.19 19.88
N ASN A 63 6.74 -9.08 20.05
CA ASN A 63 6.93 -8.45 21.35
C ASN A 63 5.61 -7.88 21.91
N LYS A 64 4.76 -7.30 21.06
CA LYS A 64 3.42 -6.84 21.46
C LYS A 64 2.53 -8.01 21.92
N ALA A 65 2.53 -9.11 21.18
CA ALA A 65 1.76 -10.30 21.55
C ALA A 65 2.20 -10.86 22.91
N GLN A 66 3.51 -10.95 23.16
CA GLN A 66 4.05 -11.39 24.46
C GLN A 66 3.65 -10.45 25.60
N LEU A 67 3.70 -9.13 25.39
CA LEU A 67 3.24 -8.15 26.38
C LEU A 67 1.76 -8.33 26.71
N ILE A 68 0.91 -8.57 25.71
CA ILE A 68 -0.52 -8.83 25.91
C ILE A 68 -0.71 -10.11 26.71
N THR A 69 -0.03 -11.21 26.35
CA THR A 69 -0.12 -12.48 27.08
C THR A 69 0.31 -12.34 28.54
N ASN A 70 1.43 -11.65 28.80
CA ASN A 70 1.92 -11.42 30.16
C ASN A 70 0.94 -10.56 30.97
N ALA A 71 0.36 -9.52 30.37
CA ALA A 71 -0.64 -8.69 31.02
C ALA A 71 -1.89 -9.51 31.40
N TRP A 72 -2.38 -10.36 30.48
CA TRP A 72 -3.49 -11.26 30.77
C TRP A 72 -3.16 -12.26 31.89
N GLY A 73 -1.96 -12.83 31.90
CA GLY A 73 -1.48 -13.71 32.97
C GLY A 73 -1.54 -13.02 34.33
N GLY A 74 -0.97 -11.82 34.44
CA GLY A 74 -1.01 -11.05 35.69
C GLY A 74 -2.43 -10.70 36.14
N PHE A 75 -3.34 -10.36 35.23
CA PHE A 75 -4.75 -10.13 35.58
C PHE A 75 -5.43 -11.38 36.13
N LEU A 76 -5.19 -12.53 35.50
CA LEU A 76 -5.75 -13.80 35.96
C LEU A 76 -5.19 -14.21 37.33
N GLU A 77 -3.90 -13.96 37.59
CA GLU A 77 -3.30 -14.18 38.90
C GLU A 77 -3.95 -13.31 39.97
N VAL A 78 -4.16 -12.01 39.71
CA VAL A 78 -4.85 -11.11 40.66
C VAL A 78 -6.27 -11.60 40.96
N LEU A 79 -7.01 -12.04 39.95
CA LEU A 79 -8.33 -12.63 40.13
C LEU A 79 -8.26 -13.95 40.91
N HIS A 80 -7.22 -14.76 40.69
CA HIS A 80 -7.00 -16.00 41.42
C HIS A 80 -6.71 -15.74 42.91
N TYR A 81 -5.99 -14.66 43.25
CA TYR A 81 -5.73 -14.26 44.63
C TYR A 81 -6.98 -13.72 45.33
N ALA A 82 -7.81 -12.92 44.65
CA ALA A 82 -9.05 -12.36 45.21
C ALA A 82 -10.09 -13.44 45.56
N LYS A 83 -10.05 -14.60 44.88
CA LYS A 83 -10.97 -15.73 45.07
C LYS A 83 -12.43 -15.26 45.11
N ALA A 84 -13.22 -15.76 46.08
CA ALA A 84 -14.61 -15.40 46.31
C ALA A 84 -14.78 -14.34 47.42
N ASN A 85 -13.71 -13.64 47.80
CA ASN A 85 -13.81 -12.55 48.76
C ASN A 85 -14.38 -11.30 48.06
N GLU A 86 -15.53 -10.84 48.54
CA GLU A 86 -16.26 -9.72 47.93
C GLU A 86 -15.47 -8.40 48.02
N GLU A 87 -14.73 -8.17 49.10
CA GLU A 87 -13.93 -6.97 49.32
C GLU A 87 -12.76 -6.88 48.33
N ASP A 88 -12.03 -8.00 48.18
CA ASP A 88 -10.90 -8.10 47.25
C ASP A 88 -11.37 -8.00 45.80
N LEU A 89 -12.50 -8.63 45.45
CA LEU A 89 -13.09 -8.53 44.12
C LEU A 89 -13.50 -7.07 43.80
N ASN A 90 -14.11 -6.38 44.76
CA ASN A 90 -14.46 -4.97 44.60
C ASN A 90 -13.23 -4.08 44.41
N MET A 91 -12.14 -4.35 45.13
CA MET A 91 -10.85 -3.67 44.93
C MET A 91 -10.33 -3.86 43.49
N VAL A 92 -10.38 -5.09 42.97
CA VAL A 92 -9.96 -5.39 41.59
C VAL A 92 -10.85 -4.67 40.56
N VAL A 93 -12.16 -4.64 40.78
CA VAL A 93 -13.12 -3.96 39.89
C VAL A 93 -12.88 -2.45 39.84
N GLU A 94 -12.65 -1.80 40.98
CA GLU A 94 -12.34 -0.36 41.03
C GLU A 94 -10.98 -0.04 40.40
N GLY A 95 -9.99 -0.92 40.59
CA GLY A 95 -8.70 -0.86 39.89
C GLY A 95 -8.86 -0.90 38.38
N TYR A 96 -9.65 -1.83 37.86
CA TYR A 96 -9.96 -1.94 36.43
C TYR A 96 -10.66 -0.70 35.89
N LYS A 97 -11.68 -0.18 36.58
CA LYS A 97 -12.39 1.05 36.18
C LYS A 97 -11.43 2.23 36.08
N THR A 98 -10.53 2.36 37.04
CA THR A 98 -9.51 3.42 37.06
C THR A 98 -8.53 3.29 35.90
N LEU A 99 -8.04 2.08 35.64
CA LEU A 99 -7.14 1.81 34.52
C LEU A 99 -7.82 2.09 33.17
N LYS A 100 -9.07 1.67 33.00
CA LYS A 100 -9.87 1.94 31.80
C LYS A 100 -10.00 3.45 31.55
N LYS A 101 -10.29 4.25 32.58
CA LYS A 101 -10.36 5.72 32.48
C LYS A 101 -9.02 6.31 32.01
N LYS A 102 -7.90 5.90 32.63
CA LYS A 102 -6.55 6.36 32.24
C LYS A 102 -6.22 6.00 30.78
N LEU A 103 -6.48 4.76 30.37
CA LEU A 103 -6.26 4.31 28.99
C LEU A 103 -7.16 5.02 27.99
N THR A 104 -8.39 5.36 28.38
CA THR A 104 -9.31 6.12 27.52
C THR A 104 -8.79 7.53 27.31
N ILE A 105 -8.30 8.19 28.35
CA ILE A 105 -7.71 9.54 28.25
C ILE A 105 -6.46 9.52 27.37
N LEU A 106 -5.57 8.54 27.57
CA LEU A 106 -4.34 8.39 26.79
C LEU A 106 -4.62 8.00 25.33
N GLY A 107 -5.55 7.06 25.10
CA GLY A 107 -5.96 6.61 23.77
C GLY A 107 -6.77 7.65 22.99
N ARG A 108 -7.36 8.62 23.70
CA ARG A 108 -7.99 9.82 23.10
C ARG A 108 -6.97 10.87 22.67
N LYS A 109 -5.67 10.59 22.73
CA LYS A 109 -4.68 11.27 21.91
C LYS A 109 -4.92 10.83 20.46
N VAL A 110 -6.03 11.32 19.90
CA VAL A 110 -6.39 11.21 18.50
C VAL A 110 -5.22 11.84 17.77
N PHE A 111 -4.35 11.02 17.21
CA PHE A 111 -3.49 11.46 16.14
C PHE A 111 -4.45 12.00 15.09
N SER A 112 -4.48 13.32 14.93
CA SER A 112 -5.23 13.90 13.85
C SER A 112 -4.64 13.30 12.57
N LYS A 113 -5.48 12.86 11.63
CA LYS A 113 -4.98 12.34 10.34
C LYS A 113 -3.99 13.30 9.68
N SER A 114 -4.13 14.61 9.94
CA SER A 114 -3.18 15.64 9.55
C SER A 114 -1.77 15.39 10.10
N LYS A 115 -1.64 15.08 11.39
CA LYS A 115 -0.35 14.89 12.05
C LYS A 115 0.38 13.63 11.59
N ASP A 116 -0.37 12.57 11.28
CA ASP A 116 0.19 11.37 10.68
C ASP A 116 0.70 11.64 9.26
N LEU A 117 -0.04 12.44 8.47
CA LEU A 117 0.39 12.87 7.14
C LEU A 117 1.61 13.78 7.19
N GLU A 118 1.64 14.75 8.09
CA GLU A 118 2.79 15.65 8.31
C GLU A 118 4.05 14.86 8.66
N SER A 119 3.93 13.86 9.55
CA SER A 119 5.04 12.97 9.90
C SER A 119 5.48 12.08 8.74
N PHE A 120 4.56 11.65 7.87
CA PHE A 120 4.88 10.81 6.72
C PHE A 120 5.58 11.60 5.60
N VAL A 121 5.12 12.81 5.33
CA VAL A 121 5.68 13.69 4.29
C VAL A 121 6.94 14.42 4.81
N GLY A 122 7.07 14.61 6.12
CA GLY A 122 8.20 15.28 6.77
C GLY A 122 8.08 16.81 6.76
N CYS A 123 6.88 17.34 6.52
CA CYS A 123 6.60 18.77 6.53
C CYS A 123 5.18 19.05 7.07
N ASP A 124 5.03 20.22 7.69
CA ASP A 124 3.74 20.66 8.22
C ASP A 124 2.76 20.99 7.09
N LEU A 125 1.48 20.64 7.26
CA LEU A 125 0.46 20.91 6.25
C LEU A 125 0.18 22.43 6.22
N PRO A 126 0.15 23.07 5.03
CA PRO A 126 -0.20 24.48 4.93
C PRO A 126 -1.65 24.69 5.37
N LYS A 127 -1.88 25.71 6.21
CA LYS A 127 -3.21 26.06 6.73
C LYS A 127 -4.13 26.65 5.65
N GLU A 128 -3.55 27.25 4.63
CA GLU A 128 -4.24 27.90 3.53
C GLU A 128 -3.51 27.56 2.23
N VAL A 129 -4.28 27.20 1.20
CA VAL A 129 -3.76 26.85 -0.13
C VAL A 129 -4.49 27.70 -1.15
N GLU A 130 -3.77 28.62 -1.78
CA GLU A 130 -4.29 29.37 -2.91
C GLU A 130 -4.21 28.51 -4.18
N ILE A 131 -5.37 28.03 -4.64
CA ILE A 131 -5.47 27.27 -5.88
C ILE A 131 -5.75 28.26 -7.02
N HIS A 132 -4.73 28.57 -7.80
CA HIS A 132 -4.93 29.34 -9.03
C HIS A 132 -5.50 28.44 -10.14
N PRO A 133 -6.40 28.98 -10.99
CA PRO A 133 -6.82 28.27 -12.18
C PRO A 133 -5.60 27.93 -13.05
N PRO A 134 -5.62 26.77 -13.74
CA PRO A 134 -4.53 26.42 -14.64
C PRO A 134 -4.33 27.51 -15.68
N LYS A 135 -3.08 27.78 -16.04
CA LYS A 135 -2.75 28.75 -17.08
C LYS A 135 -3.51 28.34 -18.36
N PRO A 136 -4.37 29.20 -18.92
CA PRO A 136 -5.09 28.86 -20.14
C PRO A 136 -4.07 28.58 -21.24
N SER A 137 -4.09 27.36 -21.79
CA SER A 137 -3.23 26.99 -22.90
C SER A 137 -3.83 27.52 -24.20
N THR A 138 -3.06 28.31 -24.95
CA THR A 138 -3.47 28.72 -26.30
C THR A 138 -3.21 27.58 -27.27
N THR A 139 -4.27 26.88 -27.67
CA THR A 139 -4.23 25.90 -28.77
C THR A 139 -4.62 26.57 -30.09
N LYS A 140 -4.34 25.92 -31.23
CA LYS A 140 -4.76 26.42 -32.55
C LYS A 140 -6.29 26.57 -32.57
N GLY A 141 -6.77 27.81 -32.65
CA GLY A 141 -8.21 28.16 -32.58
C GLY A 141 -8.69 28.76 -31.26
N SER A 142 -7.83 28.88 -30.24
CA SER A 142 -8.17 29.44 -28.91
C SER A 142 -8.16 30.99 -28.85
N GLY A 143 -7.80 31.68 -29.95
CA GLY A 143 -7.78 33.14 -30.03
C GLY A 143 -9.12 33.75 -30.47
N LYS A 144 -9.28 35.07 -30.32
CA LYS A 144 -10.40 35.79 -30.94
C LYS A 144 -10.41 35.49 -32.44
N ARG A 145 -11.53 34.96 -32.95
CA ARG A 145 -11.72 34.74 -34.38
C ARG A 145 -11.60 36.09 -35.08
N ILE A 146 -10.70 36.18 -36.06
CA ILE A 146 -10.65 37.33 -36.96
C ILE A 146 -11.94 37.28 -37.78
N LYS A 147 -12.81 38.29 -37.66
CA LYS A 147 -14.01 38.42 -38.49
C LYS A 147 -13.58 38.54 -39.95
N GLY A 148 -14.29 37.87 -40.85
CA GLY A 148 -14.09 38.08 -42.29
C GLY A 148 -14.78 39.36 -42.73
N GLY A 149 -14.29 40.05 -43.76
CA GLY A 149 -14.86 41.33 -44.21
C GLY A 149 -16.36 41.30 -44.57
N LYS A 150 -16.91 40.11 -44.85
CA LYS A 150 -18.35 39.91 -45.07
C LYS A 150 -19.18 40.02 -43.78
N GLU A 151 -18.58 39.76 -42.62
CA GLU A 151 -19.20 39.87 -41.30
C GLU A 151 -19.06 41.28 -40.69
N GLU A 152 -18.08 42.08 -41.13
CA GLU A 152 -17.95 43.51 -40.75
C GLU A 152 -18.96 44.39 -41.50
N ALA A 153 -19.32 44.03 -42.73
CA ALA A 153 -20.27 44.79 -43.55
C ALA A 153 -21.75 44.59 -43.15
N MET A 154 -22.02 43.75 -42.15
CA MET A 154 -23.37 43.37 -41.70
C MET A 154 -23.69 43.90 -40.29
N GLU A 155 -22.81 44.71 -39.70
CA GLU A 155 -22.95 45.38 -38.41
C GLU A 155 -23.43 46.83 -38.57
#